data_AF-A0A936TE89-F1
#
_entry.id   AF-A0A936TE89-F1
#
_cell.length_a   1.000
_cell.length_b   1.000
_cell.length_c   1.000
_cell.angle_alpha   90.00
_cell.angle_beta   90.00
_cell.angle_gamma   90.00
#
_symmetry.space_group_name_H-M   'P 1'
#
loop_
_entity.id
_entity.type
_entity.pdbx_description
1 polymer ?
#
loop_
_entity_poly.entity_id
_entity_poly.type
_entity_poly.pdbx_seq_one_letter_code
_entity_poly.pdbx_strand_id
1 'polypeptide(L)'
;MFDGNFRPQVEAKLKPVGQQIKRTGITADHLTIAGLVMAVGAAVVISFGWWHLGLLFVVLTGVPDLLDGAVAKASGTAGPRGAFFDSVSDRVTDALLFGAIAINYSQNQPNWVWLPVAVLASASWVSYIRAKAESLGFDASGGMVERAERFIILLVALLFPMLMIPALILMLVLNVGTAGQRFVKVWKQASVERPRPPRQRRRARRSETTMAERWQIRRDARDRRLASRR
;
A
#
# COMPACT_ATOMS: atom_id res chain seq x y z
N MET A 1 7.05 12.96 -0.10
CA MET A 1 7.47 14.33 -0.51
C MET A 1 7.57 14.50 -2.03
N PHE A 2 7.37 13.45 -2.84
CA PHE A 2 7.50 13.49 -4.31
C PHE A 2 6.20 13.31 -5.12
N ASP A 3 5.05 13.15 -4.46
CA ASP A 3 3.84 12.62 -5.12
C ASP A 3 3.04 13.62 -5.99
N GLY A 4 3.31 14.93 -5.91
CA GLY A 4 2.47 15.94 -6.57
C GLY A 4 2.86 16.30 -8.01
N ASN A 5 4.13 16.65 -8.26
CA ASN A 5 4.55 17.32 -9.50
C ASN A 5 5.40 16.47 -10.46
N PHE A 6 5.99 15.36 -10.01
CA PHE A 6 6.87 14.53 -10.85
C PHE A 6 6.15 13.37 -11.55
N ARG A 7 5.11 12.80 -10.93
CA ARG A 7 4.33 11.69 -11.50
C ARG A 7 3.79 11.98 -12.91
N PRO A 8 3.16 13.15 -13.20
CA PRO A 8 2.60 13.39 -14.53
C PRO A 8 3.66 13.45 -15.63
N GLN A 9 4.85 13.98 -15.31
CA GLN A 9 5.95 14.15 -16.27
C GLN A 9 6.67 12.82 -16.56
N VAL A 10 6.86 11.98 -15.53
CA VAL A 10 7.38 10.62 -15.69
C VAL A 10 6.38 9.75 -16.46
N GLU A 11 5.08 9.83 -16.11
CA GLU A 11 4.02 9.09 -16.79
C GLU A 11 3.89 9.48 -18.28
N ALA A 12 4.02 10.78 -18.62
CA ALA A 12 3.98 11.23 -20.01
C ALA A 12 5.13 10.68 -20.85
N LYS A 13 6.34 10.56 -20.27
CA LYS A 13 7.53 10.01 -20.94
C LYS A 13 7.46 8.48 -21.12
N LEU A 14 6.75 7.77 -20.25
CA LEU A 14 6.63 6.31 -20.29
C LEU A 14 5.50 5.79 -21.20
N LYS A 15 4.57 6.66 -21.60
CA LYS A 15 3.45 6.34 -22.50
C LYS A 15 3.86 5.64 -23.82
N PRO A 16 4.89 6.09 -24.58
CA PRO A 16 5.32 5.39 -25.80
C PRO A 16 5.91 4.01 -25.51
N VAL A 17 6.64 3.86 -24.41
CA VAL A 17 7.23 2.58 -23.98
C VAL A 17 6.13 1.57 -23.64
N GLY A 18 5.10 2.01 -22.89
CA GLY A 18 3.94 1.17 -22.57
C GLY A 18 3.18 0.69 -23.82
N GLN A 19 3.08 1.53 -24.86
CA GLN A 19 2.44 1.15 -26.13
C GLN A 19 3.29 0.17 -26.95
N GLN A 20 4.62 0.27 -26.92
CA GLN A 20 5.52 -0.68 -27.55
C GLN A 20 5.48 -2.04 -26.84
N ILE A 21 5.54 -2.06 -25.51
CA ILE A 21 5.45 -3.30 -24.71
C ILE A 21 4.11 -3.99 -24.92
N LYS A 22 3.00 -3.25 -25.01
CA LYS A 22 1.67 -3.83 -25.33
C LYS A 22 1.68 -4.68 -26.60
N ARG A 23 2.47 -4.32 -27.61
CA ARG A 23 2.57 -5.07 -28.88
C ARG A 23 3.29 -6.42 -28.72
N THR A 24 4.02 -6.63 -27.63
CA THR A 24 4.76 -7.88 -27.36
C THR A 24 3.94 -8.92 -26.60
N GLY A 25 2.75 -8.58 -26.09
CA GLY A 25 1.92 -9.48 -25.27
C GLY A 25 2.36 -9.59 -23.80
N ILE A 26 3.40 -8.86 -23.38
CA ILE A 26 3.83 -8.78 -21.98
C ILE A 26 2.76 -8.02 -21.17
N THR A 27 2.27 -8.65 -20.09
CA THR A 27 1.26 -8.09 -19.19
C THR A 27 1.93 -7.39 -18.00
N ALA A 28 1.16 -6.58 -17.26
CA ALA A 28 1.62 -6.00 -15.99
C ALA A 28 2.00 -7.09 -14.98
N ASP A 29 1.23 -8.18 -14.89
CA ASP A 29 1.54 -9.31 -14.01
C ASP A 29 2.92 -9.93 -14.33
N HIS A 30 3.30 -10.03 -15.62
CA HIS A 30 4.65 -10.50 -16.01
C HIS A 30 5.77 -9.56 -15.53
N LEU A 31 5.53 -8.26 -15.57
CA LEU A 31 6.49 -7.26 -15.10
C LEU A 31 6.69 -7.37 -13.58
N THR A 32 5.59 -7.46 -12.82
CA THR A 32 5.66 -7.65 -11.36
C THR A 32 6.40 -8.95 -11.00
N ILE A 33 6.15 -10.06 -11.71
CA ILE A 33 6.88 -11.33 -11.50
C ILE A 33 8.38 -11.16 -11.81
N ALA A 34 8.73 -10.47 -12.90
CA ALA A 34 10.13 -10.20 -13.23
C ALA A 34 10.81 -9.37 -12.12
N GLY A 35 10.11 -8.37 -11.57
CA GLY A 35 10.57 -7.61 -10.41
C GLY A 35 10.84 -8.49 -9.18
N LEU A 36 9.94 -9.43 -8.88
CA LEU A 36 10.13 -10.40 -7.79
C LEU A 36 11.32 -11.33 -8.01
N VAL A 37 11.53 -11.82 -9.24
CA VAL A 37 12.71 -12.66 -9.56
C VAL A 37 14.00 -11.87 -9.34
N MET A 38 14.04 -10.60 -9.77
CA MET A 38 15.17 -9.72 -9.50
C MET A 38 15.36 -9.48 -8.01
N ALA A 39 14.29 -9.40 -7.21
CA ALA A 39 14.37 -9.21 -5.76
C ALA A 39 14.94 -10.44 -5.05
N VAL A 40 14.61 -11.64 -5.52
CA VAL A 40 15.24 -12.89 -5.05
C VAL A 40 16.73 -12.89 -5.38
N GLY A 41 17.09 -12.52 -6.61
CA GLY A 41 18.50 -12.37 -7.00
C GLY A 41 19.25 -11.37 -6.12
N ALA A 42 18.65 -10.19 -5.88
CA ALA A 42 19.18 -9.19 -4.96
C ALA A 42 19.39 -9.76 -3.55
N ALA A 43 18.39 -10.45 -2.99
CA ALA A 43 18.48 -11.02 -1.66
C ALA A 43 19.63 -12.04 -1.53
N VAL A 44 19.81 -12.90 -2.53
CA VAL A 44 20.92 -13.85 -2.55
C VAL A 44 22.27 -13.12 -2.51
N VAL A 45 22.52 -12.20 -3.45
CA VAL A 45 23.83 -11.52 -3.53
C VAL A 45 24.09 -10.60 -2.32
N ILE A 46 23.05 -9.95 -1.79
CA ILE A 46 23.14 -9.12 -0.57
C ILE A 46 23.48 -9.99 0.64
N SER A 47 22.91 -11.20 0.75
CA SER A 47 23.20 -12.09 1.88
C SER A 47 24.69 -12.48 1.95
N PHE A 48 25.35 -12.62 0.79
CA PHE A 48 26.79 -12.85 0.67
C PHE A 48 27.66 -11.58 0.79
N GLY A 49 27.04 -10.40 0.99
CA GLY A 49 27.76 -9.13 1.13
C GLY A 49 28.23 -8.51 -0.19
N TRP A 50 27.73 -8.98 -1.34
CA TRP A 50 28.06 -8.40 -2.64
C TRP A 50 27.20 -7.17 -2.93
N TRP A 51 27.41 -6.10 -2.14
CA TRP A 51 26.52 -4.92 -2.06
C TRP A 51 26.26 -4.23 -3.41
N HIS A 52 27.30 -4.02 -4.23
CA HIS A 52 27.16 -3.35 -5.52
C HIS A 52 26.43 -4.21 -6.57
N LEU A 53 26.59 -5.53 -6.51
CA LEU A 53 25.79 -6.43 -7.35
C LEU A 53 24.34 -6.44 -6.85
N GLY A 54 24.15 -6.45 -5.52
CA GLY A 54 22.86 -6.23 -4.89
C GLY A 54 22.17 -4.95 -5.37
N LEU A 55 22.90 -3.83 -5.41
CA LEU A 55 22.42 -2.56 -5.95
C LEU A 55 21.89 -2.72 -7.36
N LEU A 56 22.65 -3.38 -8.25
CA LEU A 56 22.21 -3.62 -9.63
C LEU A 56 20.89 -4.38 -9.67
N PHE A 57 20.79 -5.49 -8.93
CA PHE A 57 19.54 -6.27 -8.89
C PHE A 57 18.38 -5.46 -8.29
N VAL A 58 18.59 -4.69 -7.22
CA VAL A 58 17.56 -3.82 -6.61
C VAL A 58 17.12 -2.73 -7.60
N VAL A 59 18.02 -2.12 -8.37
CA VAL A 59 17.61 -1.18 -9.43
C VAL A 59 16.75 -1.89 -10.47
N LEU A 60 17.12 -3.12 -10.84
CA LEU A 60 16.35 -3.93 -11.78
C LEU A 60 15.00 -4.40 -11.22
N THR A 61 14.79 -4.46 -9.91
CA THR A 61 13.44 -4.70 -9.35
C THR A 61 12.50 -3.52 -9.57
N GLY A 62 13.01 -2.29 -9.54
CA GLY A 62 12.20 -1.07 -9.66
C GLY A 62 11.85 -0.70 -11.11
N VAL A 63 12.59 -1.20 -12.10
CA VAL A 63 12.32 -0.92 -13.52
C VAL A 63 10.96 -1.47 -13.97
N PRO A 64 10.59 -2.73 -13.67
CA PRO A 64 9.25 -3.24 -13.96
C PRO A 64 8.12 -2.44 -13.30
N ASP A 65 8.26 -2.05 -12.02
CA ASP A 65 7.27 -1.25 -11.27
C ASP A 65 7.08 0.18 -11.82
N LEU A 66 8.08 0.72 -12.54
CA LEU A 66 7.93 1.98 -13.25
C LEU A 66 7.13 1.80 -14.55
N LEU A 67 7.24 0.64 -15.18
CA LEU A 67 6.66 0.34 -16.48
C LEU A 67 5.26 -0.27 -16.37
N ASP A 68 4.95 -1.02 -15.32
CA ASP A 68 3.70 -1.75 -15.16
C ASP A 68 2.47 -0.81 -15.10
N GLY A 69 2.57 0.34 -14.44
CA GLY A 69 1.52 1.36 -14.37
C GLY A 69 1.28 2.02 -15.73
N ALA A 70 2.36 2.26 -16.49
CA ALA A 70 2.26 2.77 -17.86
C ALA A 70 1.65 1.72 -18.82
N VAL A 71 2.05 0.45 -18.68
CA VAL A 71 1.55 -0.68 -19.48
C VAL A 71 0.09 -0.99 -19.14
N ALA A 72 -0.30 -1.00 -17.86
CA ALA A 72 -1.66 -1.25 -17.40
C ALA A 72 -2.62 -0.14 -17.86
N LYS A 73 -2.19 1.13 -17.80
CA LYS A 73 -2.96 2.26 -18.37
C LYS A 73 -3.08 2.14 -19.90
N ALA A 74 -1.99 1.84 -20.62
CA ALA A 74 -2.00 1.70 -22.08
C ALA A 74 -2.79 0.46 -22.57
N SER A 75 -2.89 -0.57 -21.74
CA SER A 75 -3.61 -1.82 -22.04
C SER A 75 -5.07 -1.78 -21.57
N GLY A 76 -5.48 -0.76 -20.81
CA GLY A 76 -6.82 -0.68 -20.24
C GLY A 76 -7.09 -1.71 -19.13
N THR A 77 -6.04 -2.29 -18.56
CA THR A 77 -6.11 -3.36 -17.54
C THR A 77 -5.86 -2.85 -16.13
N ALA A 78 -5.67 -1.54 -15.95
CA ALA A 78 -5.55 -0.93 -14.62
C ALA A 78 -6.81 -1.22 -13.79
N GLY A 79 -6.64 -1.86 -12.64
CA GLY A 79 -7.75 -2.27 -11.79
C GLY A 79 -7.34 -2.82 -10.44
N PRO A 80 -8.31 -3.19 -9.57
CA PRO A 80 -8.05 -3.60 -8.20
C PRO A 80 -7.13 -4.82 -8.07
N ARG A 81 -7.19 -5.76 -9.02
CA ARG A 81 -6.33 -6.95 -9.04
C ARG A 81 -4.86 -6.60 -9.17
N GLY A 82 -4.51 -5.74 -10.12
CA GLY A 82 -3.12 -5.31 -10.34
C GLY A 82 -2.59 -4.52 -9.14
N ALA A 83 -3.37 -3.57 -8.63
CA ALA A 83 -3.00 -2.80 -7.45
C ALA A 83 -2.79 -3.67 -6.20
N PHE A 84 -3.60 -4.74 -6.04
CA PHE A 84 -3.40 -5.72 -4.98
C PHE A 84 -2.10 -6.53 -5.19
N PHE A 85 -1.85 -7.02 -6.41
CA PHE A 85 -0.65 -7.81 -6.71
C PHE A 85 0.64 -7.01 -6.51
N ASP A 86 0.68 -5.77 -6.98
CA ASP A 86 1.75 -4.80 -6.75
C ASP A 86 1.99 -4.58 -5.24
N SER A 87 0.93 -4.22 -4.50
CA SER A 87 1.02 -3.97 -3.06
C SER A 87 1.55 -5.16 -2.25
N VAL A 88 1.20 -6.39 -2.64
CA VAL A 88 1.69 -7.63 -2.00
C VAL A 88 3.13 -7.90 -2.41
N SER A 89 3.44 -7.81 -3.70
CA SER A 89 4.79 -8.02 -4.25
C SER A 89 5.80 -7.07 -3.61
N ASP A 90 5.40 -5.83 -3.37
CA ASP A 90 6.19 -4.86 -2.61
C ASP A 90 6.60 -5.33 -1.23
N ARG A 91 5.67 -5.95 -0.49
CA ARG A 91 5.96 -6.44 0.87
C ARG A 91 6.89 -7.63 0.82
N VAL A 92 6.73 -8.49 -0.17
CA VAL A 92 7.63 -9.63 -0.41
C VAL A 92 9.03 -9.11 -0.73
N THR A 93 9.16 -8.13 -1.62
CA THR A 93 10.44 -7.48 -1.95
C THR A 93 11.07 -6.83 -0.72
N ASP A 94 10.32 -6.04 0.05
CA ASP A 94 10.82 -5.44 1.30
C ASP A 94 11.35 -6.53 2.25
N ALA A 95 10.62 -7.65 2.41
CA ALA A 95 11.03 -8.77 3.27
C ALA A 95 12.30 -9.47 2.76
N LEU A 96 12.42 -9.70 1.45
CA LEU A 96 13.59 -10.30 0.83
C LEU A 96 14.84 -9.44 1.04
N LEU A 97 14.74 -8.12 0.79
CA LEU A 97 15.88 -7.22 0.88
C LEU A 97 16.36 -7.01 2.32
N PHE A 98 15.47 -6.69 3.25
CA PHE A 98 15.86 -6.52 4.66
C PHE A 98 16.22 -7.85 5.33
N GLY A 99 15.58 -8.95 4.94
CA GLY A 99 15.94 -10.29 5.38
C GLY A 99 17.36 -10.67 4.94
N ALA A 100 17.74 -10.37 3.70
CA ALA A 100 19.10 -10.61 3.21
C ALA A 100 20.15 -9.81 3.97
N ILE A 101 19.88 -8.54 4.28
CA ILE A 101 20.77 -7.72 5.11
C ILE A 101 20.90 -8.33 6.51
N ALA A 102 19.80 -8.80 7.10
CA ALA A 102 19.81 -9.46 8.40
C ALA A 102 20.64 -10.76 8.39
N ILE A 103 20.53 -11.57 7.33
CA ILE A 103 21.36 -12.78 7.13
C ILE A 103 22.84 -12.41 7.00
N ASN A 104 23.17 -11.38 6.23
CA ASN A 104 24.55 -10.94 6.11
C ASN A 104 25.11 -10.47 7.47
N TYR A 105 24.32 -9.70 8.22
CA TYR A 105 24.72 -9.20 9.53
C TYR A 105 24.82 -10.30 10.58
N SER A 106 24.05 -11.39 10.48
CA SER A 106 24.15 -12.49 11.45
C SER A 106 25.50 -13.20 11.39
N GLN A 107 26.14 -13.18 10.22
CA GLN A 107 27.45 -13.78 9.99
C GLN A 107 28.60 -12.79 10.26
N ASN A 108 28.43 -11.52 9.91
CA ASN A 108 29.54 -10.55 9.88
C ASN A 108 29.47 -9.47 10.98
N GLN A 109 28.28 -9.13 11.46
CA GLN A 109 28.01 -8.00 12.36
C GLN A 109 26.82 -8.29 13.30
N PRO A 110 26.91 -9.31 14.18
CA PRO A 110 25.74 -9.87 14.88
C PRO A 110 25.01 -8.86 15.77
N ASN A 111 25.73 -7.87 16.31
CA ASN A 111 25.16 -6.78 17.13
C ASN A 111 24.10 -5.95 16.37
N TRP A 112 24.13 -5.95 15.04
CA TRP A 112 23.26 -5.15 14.19
C TRP A 112 22.13 -5.94 13.53
N VAL A 113 22.01 -7.25 13.76
CA VAL A 113 21.03 -8.14 13.09
C VAL A 113 19.58 -7.66 13.26
N TRP A 114 19.23 -7.16 14.44
CA TRP A 114 17.88 -6.71 14.74
C TRP A 114 17.50 -5.40 14.03
N LEU A 115 18.47 -4.63 13.57
CA LEU A 115 18.22 -3.33 12.92
C LEU A 115 17.44 -3.48 11.59
N PRO A 116 17.89 -4.25 10.58
CA PRO A 116 17.09 -4.47 9.37
C PRO A 116 15.75 -5.16 9.65
N VAL A 117 15.68 -6.05 10.65
CA VAL A 117 14.42 -6.67 11.09
C VAL A 117 13.43 -5.62 11.62
N ALA A 118 13.91 -4.67 12.43
CA ALA A 118 13.10 -3.56 12.93
C ALA A 118 12.66 -2.62 11.81
N VAL A 119 13.52 -2.36 10.81
CA VAL A 119 13.15 -1.59 9.62
C VAL A 119 12.03 -2.28 8.83
N LEU A 120 12.12 -3.60 8.62
CA LEU A 120 11.08 -4.39 7.96
C LEU A 120 9.74 -4.34 8.71
N ALA A 121 9.78 -4.54 10.03
CA ALA A 121 8.59 -4.51 10.88
C ALA A 121 7.92 -3.13 10.85
N SER A 122 8.70 -2.06 11.03
CA SER A 122 8.19 -0.68 11.01
C SER A 122 7.68 -0.26 9.63
N ALA A 123 8.32 -0.67 8.54
CA ALA A 123 7.82 -0.45 7.18
C ALA A 123 6.48 -1.16 6.95
N SER A 124 6.31 -2.36 7.52
CA SER A 124 5.06 -3.12 7.45
C SER A 124 3.92 -2.42 8.22
N TRP A 125 4.21 -1.79 9.36
CA TRP A 125 3.21 -0.99 10.09
C TRP A 125 2.70 0.19 9.26
N VAL A 126 3.61 0.93 8.61
CA VAL A 126 3.24 2.08 7.75
C VAL A 126 2.25 1.66 6.66
N SER A 127 2.51 0.52 6.03
CA SER A 127 1.65 -0.04 4.97
C SER A 127 0.34 -0.61 5.52
N TYR A 128 0.38 -1.34 6.63
CA TYR A 128 -0.80 -1.94 7.26
C TYR A 128 -1.78 -0.89 7.79
N ILE A 129 -1.29 0.15 8.48
CA ILE A 129 -2.15 1.23 8.99
C ILE A 129 -2.91 1.89 7.83
N ARG A 130 -2.23 2.12 6.70
CA ARG A 130 -2.87 2.69 5.50
C ARG A 130 -3.94 1.75 4.94
N ALA A 131 -3.58 0.49 4.68
CA ALA A 131 -4.52 -0.49 4.14
C ALA A 131 -5.75 -0.67 5.06
N LYS A 132 -5.53 -0.72 6.37
CA LYS A 132 -6.61 -0.86 7.35
C LYS A 132 -7.49 0.39 7.41
N ALA A 133 -6.91 1.58 7.39
CA ALA A 133 -7.67 2.83 7.37
C ALA A 133 -8.55 2.93 6.12
N GLU A 134 -7.98 2.66 4.94
CA GLU A 134 -8.72 2.68 3.67
C GLU A 134 -9.86 1.64 3.67
N SER A 135 -9.64 0.44 4.22
CA SER A 135 -10.69 -0.59 4.37
C SER A 135 -11.86 -0.15 5.27
N LEU A 136 -11.60 0.77 6.21
CA LEU A 136 -12.60 1.33 7.12
C LEU A 136 -13.22 2.64 6.57
N GLY A 137 -12.81 3.11 5.39
CA GLY A 137 -13.26 4.37 4.81
C GLY A 137 -12.68 5.62 5.49
N PHE A 138 -11.47 5.48 6.06
CA PHE A 138 -10.66 6.57 6.57
C PHE A 138 -9.47 6.86 5.65
N ASP A 139 -9.02 8.11 5.65
CA ASP A 139 -7.84 8.52 4.88
C ASP A 139 -6.58 8.45 5.74
N ALA A 140 -5.59 7.68 5.29
CA ALA A 140 -4.28 7.56 5.91
C ALA A 140 -3.14 8.01 4.98
N SER A 141 -3.45 8.81 3.97
CA SER A 141 -2.44 9.43 3.09
C SER A 141 -1.49 10.36 3.85
N GLY A 142 -0.28 10.54 3.31
CA GLY A 142 0.79 11.34 3.89
C GLY A 142 1.69 10.56 4.86
N GLY A 143 2.55 11.31 5.56
CA GLY A 143 3.62 10.78 6.41
C GLY A 143 4.96 11.46 6.16
N MET A 144 5.95 11.24 7.03
CA MET A 144 7.32 11.73 6.83
C MET A 144 8.01 11.02 5.68
N VAL A 145 7.71 9.73 5.46
CA VAL A 145 8.36 8.89 4.45
C VAL A 145 7.35 7.99 3.75
N GLU A 146 7.49 7.82 2.45
CA GLU A 146 6.77 6.82 1.68
C GLU A 146 7.72 5.72 1.20
N ARG A 147 7.21 4.81 0.38
CA ARG A 147 7.99 3.66 -0.08
C ARG A 147 9.14 4.09 -1.00
N ALA A 148 8.91 5.07 -1.87
CA ALA A 148 9.92 5.55 -2.81
C ALA A 148 11.13 6.14 -2.07
N GLU A 149 10.92 6.96 -1.04
CA GLU A 149 12.03 7.52 -0.27
C GLU A 149 12.82 6.44 0.48
N ARG A 150 12.14 5.43 1.05
CA ARG A 150 12.83 4.26 1.63
C ARG A 150 13.69 3.53 0.62
N PHE A 151 13.17 3.33 -0.58
CA PHE A 151 13.86 2.64 -1.65
C PHE A 151 15.12 3.41 -2.07
N ILE A 152 15.02 4.74 -2.20
CA ILE A 152 16.17 5.61 -2.48
C ILE A 152 17.23 5.52 -1.38
N ILE A 153 16.83 5.56 -0.10
CA ILE A 153 17.78 5.42 1.03
C ILE A 153 18.52 4.08 0.94
N LEU A 154 17.81 2.99 0.63
CA LEU A 154 18.42 1.67 0.46
C LEU A 154 19.40 1.63 -0.74
N LEU A 155 19.06 2.26 -1.87
CA LEU A 155 19.96 2.36 -3.03
C LEU A 155 21.25 3.09 -2.67
N VAL A 156 21.17 4.21 -1.96
CA VAL A 156 22.36 4.95 -1.48
C VAL A 156 23.18 4.11 -0.52
N ALA A 157 22.52 3.37 0.38
CA ALA A 157 23.19 2.48 1.33
C ALA A 157 23.91 1.30 0.66
N LEU A 158 23.33 0.74 -0.41
CA LEU A 158 23.96 -0.32 -1.20
C LEU A 158 25.13 0.20 -2.05
N LEU A 159 25.04 1.45 -2.53
CA LEU A 159 26.12 2.11 -3.26
C LEU A 159 27.30 2.47 -2.35
N PHE A 160 27.01 2.86 -1.11
CA PHE A 160 28.01 3.18 -0.09
C PHE A 160 27.79 2.33 1.16
N PRO A 161 28.29 1.07 1.21
CA PRO A 161 28.02 0.15 2.31
C PRO A 161 28.41 0.66 3.71
N MET A 162 29.39 1.58 3.78
CA MET A 162 29.76 2.29 5.02
C MET A 162 28.59 3.09 5.64
N LEU A 163 27.59 3.48 4.84
CA LEU A 163 26.40 4.19 5.27
C LEU A 163 25.24 3.25 5.63
N MET A 164 25.38 1.93 5.47
CA MET A 164 24.27 0.98 5.63
C MET A 164 23.61 1.06 7.02
N ILE A 165 24.39 1.04 8.09
CA ILE A 165 23.87 1.15 9.46
C ILE A 165 23.15 2.49 9.70
N PRO A 166 23.78 3.66 9.48
CA PRO A 166 23.09 4.93 9.67
C PRO A 166 21.87 5.10 8.75
N ALA A 167 21.90 4.56 7.53
CA ALA A 167 20.74 4.53 6.64
C ALA A 167 19.59 3.71 7.23
N LEU A 168 19.85 2.51 7.76
CA LEU A 168 18.82 1.69 8.41
C LEU A 168 18.26 2.35 9.67
N ILE A 169 19.09 3.03 10.48
CA ILE A 169 18.62 3.81 11.64
C ILE A 169 17.70 4.94 11.18
N LEU A 170 18.10 5.69 10.15
CA LEU A 170 17.28 6.75 9.58
C LEU A 170 15.94 6.20 9.08
N MET A 171 15.95 5.08 8.34
CA MET A 171 14.73 4.42 7.86
C MET A 171 13.83 3.99 9.02
N LEU A 172 14.39 3.43 10.08
CA LEU A 172 13.62 3.01 11.26
C LEU A 172 12.91 4.21 11.90
N VAL A 173 13.63 5.30 12.15
CA VAL A 173 13.08 6.53 12.73
C VAL A 173 11.97 7.10 11.85
N LEU A 174 12.21 7.20 10.54
CA LEU A 174 11.23 7.70 9.57
C LEU A 174 9.98 6.82 9.49
N ASN A 175 10.14 5.50 9.54
CA ASN A 175 9.03 4.55 9.50
C ASN A 175 8.18 4.63 10.75
N VAL A 176 8.80 4.60 11.94
CA VAL A 176 8.08 4.70 13.21
C VAL A 176 7.37 6.04 13.33
N GLY A 177 8.05 7.14 12.98
CA GLY A 177 7.44 8.47 12.94
C GLY A 177 6.23 8.53 12.01
N THR A 178 6.35 7.98 10.80
CA THR A 178 5.24 7.92 9.84
C THR A 178 4.09 7.03 10.31
N ALA A 179 4.39 5.87 10.90
CA ALA A 179 3.38 4.98 11.46
C ALA A 179 2.59 5.68 12.58
N GLY A 180 3.29 6.38 13.48
CA GLY A 180 2.68 7.19 14.53
C GLY A 180 1.79 8.31 13.99
N GLN A 181 2.27 9.06 12.98
CA GLN A 181 1.47 10.11 12.34
C GLN A 181 0.19 9.56 11.70
N ARG A 182 0.30 8.46 10.94
CA ARG A 182 -0.87 7.82 10.32
C ARG A 182 -1.83 7.29 11.36
N PHE A 183 -1.32 6.66 12.43
CA PHE A 183 -2.14 6.18 13.52
C PHE A 183 -2.93 7.32 14.18
N VAL A 184 -2.27 8.41 14.57
CA VAL A 184 -2.93 9.57 15.19
C VAL A 184 -3.96 10.21 14.24
N LYS A 185 -3.64 10.33 12.95
CA LYS A 185 -4.55 10.86 11.92
C LYS A 185 -5.82 10.02 11.81
N VAL A 186 -5.69 8.70 11.76
CA VAL A 186 -6.83 7.76 11.65
C VAL A 186 -7.61 7.70 12.97
N TRP A 187 -6.91 7.70 14.11
CA TRP A 187 -7.54 7.71 15.43
C TRP A 187 -8.47 8.92 15.60
N LYS A 188 -8.00 10.11 15.24
CA LYS A 188 -8.83 11.33 15.25
C LYS A 188 -10.05 11.21 14.34
N GLN A 189 -9.90 10.65 13.13
CA GLN A 189 -11.03 10.46 12.21
C GLN A 189 -12.05 9.44 12.74
N ALA A 190 -11.59 8.38 13.40
CA ALA A 190 -12.43 7.32 13.94
C ALA A 190 -13.19 7.74 15.20
N SER A 191 -12.62 8.64 16.01
CA SER A 191 -13.26 9.17 17.22
C SER A 191 -14.35 10.21 16.93
N VAL A 192 -14.43 10.76 15.73
CA VAL A 192 -15.54 11.63 15.32
C VAL A 192 -16.73 10.74 14.95
N GLU A 193 -17.75 10.74 15.80
CA GLU A 193 -18.98 9.97 15.60
C GLU A 193 -19.66 10.40 14.29
N ARG A 194 -19.54 9.56 13.24
CA ARG A 194 -20.18 9.84 11.95
C ARG A 194 -21.70 9.64 12.08
N PRO A 195 -22.53 10.63 11.74
CA PRO A 195 -23.97 10.43 11.65
C PRO A 195 -24.26 9.29 10.66
N ARG A 196 -25.02 8.26 11.10
CA ARG A 196 -25.38 7.13 10.24
C ARG A 196 -26.01 7.65 8.94
N PRO A 197 -25.60 7.15 7.76
CA PRO A 197 -26.16 7.60 6.49
C PRO A 197 -27.69 7.41 6.47
N PRO A 198 -28.46 8.33 5.86
CA PRO A 198 -29.93 8.32 5.91
C PRO A 198 -30.57 7.00 5.47
N ARG A 199 -29.90 6.24 4.59
CA ARG A 199 -30.33 4.92 4.12
C ARG A 199 -30.34 3.85 5.23
N GLN A 200 -29.35 3.86 6.13
CA GLN A 200 -29.34 2.94 7.28
C GLN A 200 -30.37 3.32 8.34
N ARG A 201 -30.58 4.63 8.57
CA ARG A 201 -31.68 5.12 9.43
C ARG A 201 -33.05 4.69 8.91
N ARG A 202 -33.30 4.78 7.60
CA ARG A 202 -34.56 4.34 6.98
C ARG A 202 -34.78 2.83 7.09
N ARG A 203 -33.72 2.02 6.96
CA ARG A 203 -33.80 0.56 7.07
C ARG A 203 -34.01 0.11 8.51
N ALA A 204 -33.31 0.73 9.47
CA ALA A 204 -33.50 0.50 10.90
C ALA A 204 -34.90 0.92 11.38
N ARG A 205 -35.39 2.11 10.99
CA ARG A 205 -36.78 2.53 11.28
C ARG A 205 -37.82 1.58 10.69
N ARG A 206 -37.57 1.01 9.51
CA ARG A 206 -38.47 0.03 8.87
C ARG A 206 -38.45 -1.35 9.55
N SER A 207 -37.33 -1.75 10.16
CA SER A 207 -37.23 -3.00 10.91
C SER A 207 -37.77 -2.87 12.34
N GLU A 208 -37.72 -1.67 12.92
CA GLU A 208 -38.25 -1.37 14.26
C GLU A 208 -39.77 -1.17 14.28
N THR A 209 -40.43 -0.96 13.13
CA THR A 209 -41.90 -0.90 13.09
C THR A 209 -42.46 -2.27 13.45
N THR A 210 -42.92 -2.43 14.68
CA THR A 210 -43.47 -3.69 15.18
C THR A 210 -44.70 -4.10 14.36
N MET A 211 -44.99 -5.40 14.29
CA MET A 211 -46.18 -5.89 13.58
C MET A 211 -47.47 -5.23 14.08
N ALA A 212 -47.51 -4.85 15.36
CA ALA A 212 -48.61 -4.13 16.00
C ALA A 212 -48.85 -2.74 15.39
N GLU A 213 -47.81 -1.92 15.23
CA GLU A 213 -47.92 -0.60 14.58
C GLU A 213 -48.38 -0.72 13.12
N ARG A 214 -47.87 -1.73 12.40
CA ARG A 214 -48.30 -1.99 11.01
C ARG A 214 -49.75 -2.44 10.90
N TRP A 215 -50.30 -3.06 11.96
CA TRP A 215 -51.70 -3.42 12.05
C TRP A 215 -52.58 -2.21 12.38
N GLN A 216 -52.16 -1.35 13.30
CA GLN A 216 -52.86 -0.11 13.64
C GLN A 216 -52.95 0.84 12.46
N ILE A 217 -51.84 1.09 11.75
CA ILE A 217 -51.81 1.96 10.56
C ILE A 217 -52.77 1.45 9.47
N ARG A 218 -52.86 0.12 9.29
CA ARG A 218 -53.79 -0.48 8.33
C ARG A 218 -55.25 -0.38 8.76
N ARG A 219 -55.53 -0.49 10.06
CA ARG A 219 -56.89 -0.32 10.62
C ARG A 219 -57.35 1.12 10.45
N ASP A 220 -56.53 2.09 10.85
CA ASP A 220 -56.84 3.52 10.71
C ASP A 220 -57.08 3.93 9.25
N ALA A 221 -56.27 3.41 8.33
CA ALA A 221 -56.44 3.69 6.90
C ALA A 221 -57.74 3.08 6.33
N ARG A 222 -58.17 1.93 6.83
CA ARG A 222 -59.45 1.30 6.45
C ARG A 222 -60.63 2.12 7.00
N ASP A 223 -60.55 2.55 8.25
CA ASP A 223 -61.63 3.29 8.91
C ASP A 223 -61.82 4.67 8.27
N ARG A 224 -60.74 5.36 7.88
CA ARG A 224 -60.81 6.61 7.11
C ARG A 224 -61.47 6.45 5.74
N ARG A 225 -61.21 5.35 5.03
CA ARG A 225 -61.84 5.06 3.72
C ARG A 225 -63.33 4.74 3.82
N LEU A 226 -63.75 4.19 4.96
CA LEU A 226 -65.16 3.93 5.24
C LEU A 226 -65.90 5.21 5.65
N ALA A 227 -65.23 6.10 6.39
CA ALA A 227 -65.76 7.40 6.75
C ALA A 227 -65.92 8.35 5.55
N SER A 228 -65.06 8.25 4.53
CA SER A 228 -65.15 9.08 3.32
C SER A 228 -66.14 8.57 2.25
N ARG A 229 -66.89 7.49 2.55
CA ARG A 229 -67.91 6.89 1.66
C ARG A 229 -69.34 7.07 2.19
N ARG A 230 -69.51 7.86 3.25
CA ARG A 230 -70.80 8.38 3.74
C ARG A 230 -70.83 9.88 3.48
#